data_AF-A0A370BG80-F1
#
_entry.id   AF-A0A370BG80-F1
#
_cell.length_a   1.000
_cell.length_b   1.000
_cell.length_c   1.000
_cell.angle_alpha   90.00
_cell.angle_beta   90.00
_cell.angle_gamma   90.00
#
_symmetry.space_group_name_H-M   'P 1'
#
loop_
_entity.id
_entity.type
_entity.pdbx_description
1 polymer ?
#
loop_
_entity_poly.entity_id
_entity_poly.type
_entity_poly.pdbx_seq_one_letter_code
_entity_poly.pdbx_strand_id
1 'polypeptide(L)' 'MAGGPCKNGDDDDKCGNGDCPTVYATPKPGMLAIQGYDVAHPVPDGESVVVIPEEILKEAARVRGWL' A
#
# COMPACT_ATOMS: atom_id res chain seq x y z
N MET A 1 -2.92 6.07 2.21
CA MET A 1 -2.60 4.66 1.92
C MET A 1 -2.72 4.31 0.41
N ALA A 2 -3.04 5.21 -0.55
CA ALA A 2 -3.47 4.76 -1.90
C ALA A 2 -2.86 5.50 -3.12
N GLY A 3 -1.97 4.90 -3.90
CA GLY A 3 -1.38 5.39 -5.15
C GLY A 3 -1.98 4.79 -6.43
N GLY A 4 -2.94 5.50 -7.01
CA GLY A 4 -3.14 5.57 -8.47
C GLY A 4 -2.67 6.95 -8.96
N PRO A 5 -2.68 7.26 -10.27
CA PRO A 5 -2.23 8.55 -10.76
C PRO A 5 -3.07 9.69 -10.15
N CYS A 6 -2.38 10.62 -9.49
CA CYS A 6 -2.97 11.80 -8.86
C CYS A 6 -3.74 12.61 -9.90
N LYS A 7 -5.05 12.76 -9.68
CA LYS A 7 -5.88 13.65 -10.48
C LYS A 7 -5.66 15.06 -9.94
N ASN A 8 -5.07 15.95 -10.74
CA ASN A 8 -4.96 17.38 -10.41
C ASN A 8 -6.38 17.95 -10.35
N GLY A 9 -6.94 18.05 -9.16
CA GLY A 9 -8.22 18.67 -8.88
C GLY A 9 -8.14 19.26 -7.49
N ASP A 10 -8.37 20.55 -7.42
CA ASP A 10 -8.32 21.39 -6.23
C ASP A 10 -9.04 20.75 -5.04
N ASP A 11 -8.42 20.91 -3.86
CA ASP A 11 -8.85 20.54 -2.50
C ASP A 11 -8.01 19.41 -1.82
N ASP A 12 -7.08 19.86 -0.96
CA ASP A 12 -6.39 19.17 0.13
C ASP A 12 -5.22 18.18 -0.16
N ASP A 13 -4.04 18.76 -0.49
CA ASP A 13 -2.72 18.62 0.16
C ASP A 13 -2.28 17.32 0.91
N LYS A 14 -2.83 16.14 0.62
CA LYS A 14 -2.41 14.88 1.28
C LYS A 14 -1.40 14.02 0.51
N CYS A 15 -0.87 14.54 -0.59
CA CYS A 15 0.31 13.98 -1.28
C CYS A 15 1.50 14.97 -1.26
N GLY A 16 1.61 15.76 -0.18
CA GLY A 16 2.51 16.93 -0.09
C GLY A 16 4.02 16.67 -0.23
N ASN A 17 4.47 15.41 -0.34
CA ASN A 17 5.90 15.07 -0.47
C ASN A 17 6.23 14.08 -1.60
N GLY A 18 5.31 13.82 -2.53
CA GLY A 18 5.56 12.94 -3.68
C GLY A 18 5.39 11.44 -3.40
N ASP A 19 5.22 11.03 -2.15
CA ASP A 19 4.99 9.63 -1.80
C ASP A 19 3.50 9.30 -1.84
N CYS A 20 3.08 8.75 -2.98
CA CYS A 20 1.77 8.13 -3.08
C CYS A 20 1.74 6.85 -2.27
N PRO A 21 0.67 6.57 -1.52
CA PRO A 21 0.82 5.61 -0.45
C PRO A 21 0.40 4.19 -0.93
N THR A 22 1.02 3.11 -0.44
CA THR A 22 0.94 1.77 -1.08
C THR A 22 0.05 0.74 -0.37
N VAL A 23 -0.73 1.12 0.65
CA VAL A 23 -1.63 0.25 1.43
C VAL A 23 -3.06 0.80 1.48
N TYR A 24 -3.97 0.16 0.76
CA TYR A 24 -5.29 0.67 0.41
C TYR A 24 -6.37 -0.09 1.18
N ALA A 25 -7.37 0.62 1.69
CA ALA A 25 -8.58 -0.02 2.21
C ALA A 25 -9.35 -0.67 1.06
N THR A 26 -9.89 -1.87 1.29
CA THR A 26 -10.72 -2.55 0.30
C THR A 26 -12.18 -2.60 0.76
N PRO A 27 -13.14 -2.77 -0.16
CA PRO A 27 -14.53 -3.03 0.19
C PRO A 27 -14.74 -4.36 0.94
N LYS A 28 -13.77 -5.28 0.88
CA LYS A 28 -13.85 -6.58 1.54
C LYS A 28 -13.45 -6.43 3.01
N PRO A 29 -14.33 -6.77 3.97
CA PRO A 29 -14.02 -6.65 5.39
C PRO A 29 -12.76 -7.46 5.76
N GLY A 30 -11.88 -6.83 6.53
CA GLY A 30 -10.64 -7.46 7.01
C GLY A 30 -9.52 -7.58 5.97
N MET A 31 -9.67 -6.99 4.77
CA MET A 31 -8.67 -7.07 3.70
C MET A 31 -8.11 -5.69 3.33
N LEU A 32 -6.80 -5.64 3.15
CA LEU A 32 -6.08 -4.49 2.60
C LEU A 32 -5.47 -4.88 1.26
N ALA A 33 -5.46 -3.96 0.31
CA ALA A 33 -4.69 -4.12 -0.92
C ALA A 33 -3.32 -3.46 -0.73
N ILE A 34 -2.27 -4.08 -1.25
CA ILE A 34 -0.90 -3.58 -1.12
C ILE A 34 -0.28 -3.49 -2.51
N GLN A 35 0.34 -2.36 -2.82
CA GLN A 35 1.13 -2.17 -4.03
C GLN A 35 2.56 -2.65 -3.79
N GLY A 36 3.04 -3.50 -4.69
CA GLY A 36 4.41 -4.01 -4.71
C GLY A 36 4.76 -4.56 -6.08
N TYR A 37 5.95 -5.15 -6.21
CA TYR A 37 6.37 -5.83 -7.45
C TYR A 37 6.14 -7.32 -7.34
N ASP A 38 5.53 -7.93 -8.35
CA ASP A 38 5.39 -9.38 -8.39
C ASP A 38 6.76 -10.07 -8.46
N VAL A 39 6.89 -11.19 -7.75
CA VAL A 39 8.04 -12.08 -7.87
C VAL A 39 7.59 -13.47 -8.28
N ALA A 40 8.38 -14.13 -9.10
CA ALA A 40 8.12 -15.51 -9.51
C ALA A 40 8.42 -16.47 -8.35
N HIS A 41 7.44 -16.69 -7.48
CA HIS A 41 7.51 -17.64 -6.38
C HIS A 41 6.23 -18.50 -6.32
N PRO A 42 6.32 -19.81 -6.09
CA PRO A 42 5.13 -20.66 -5.96
C PRO A 42 4.24 -20.21 -4.81
N VAL A 43 2.95 -20.02 -5.09
CA VAL A 43 1.91 -19.66 -4.11
C VAL A 43 0.58 -20.35 -4.46
N PRO A 44 -0.34 -20.51 -3.48
CA PRO A 44 -1.68 -21.00 -3.73
C PRO A 44 -2.47 -20.15 -4.72
N ASP A 45 -3.55 -20.73 -5.26
CA ASP A 45 -4.43 -20.03 -6.20
C ASP A 45 -5.03 -18.76 -5.59
N GLY A 46 -4.85 -17.63 -6.28
CA GLY A 46 -5.36 -16.32 -5.86
C GLY A 46 -4.47 -15.57 -4.87
N GLU A 47 -3.29 -16.08 -4.56
CA GLU A 47 -2.26 -15.39 -3.79
C GLU A 47 -1.11 -14.92 -4.70
N SER A 48 -0.39 -13.87 -4.26
CA SER A 48 0.80 -13.35 -4.93
C SER A 48 1.88 -13.04 -3.91
N VAL A 49 3.14 -13.32 -4.25
CA VAL A 49 4.27 -12.76 -3.50
C VAL A 49 4.65 -11.44 -4.15
N VAL A 50 4.72 -10.39 -3.34
CA VAL A 50 5.11 -9.06 -3.79
C VAL A 50 6.28 -8.52 -2.97
N VAL A 51 7.15 -7.75 -3.61
CA VAL A 51 8.17 -6.94 -2.93
C VAL A 51 7.56 -5.60 -2.57
N ILE A 52 7.59 -5.29 -1.27
CA ILE A 52 7.10 -4.04 -0.71
C ILE A 52 8.31 -3.28 -0.15
N PRO A 53 8.42 -1.96 -0.38
CA PRO A 53 9.45 -1.16 0.27
C PRO A 53 9.39 -1.27 1.80
N GLU A 54 10.56 -1.42 2.44
CA GLU A 54 10.67 -1.72 3.86
C GLU A 54 10.10 -0.60 4.75
N GLU A 55 10.37 0.65 4.37
CA GLU A 55 9.92 1.84 5.05
C GLU A 55 8.39 1.91 5.17
N ILE A 56 7.68 1.41 4.17
CA ILE A 56 6.22 1.38 4.15
C ILE A 56 5.70 0.39 5.20
N LEU A 57 6.29 -0.79 5.29
CA LEU A 57 5.91 -1.78 6.29
C LEU A 57 6.26 -1.31 7.71
N LYS A 58 7.39 -0.62 7.87
CA LYS A 58 7.78 -0.02 9.15
C LYS A 58 6.81 1.08 9.60
N GLU A 59 6.40 1.97 8.70
CA GLU A 59 5.39 2.98 9.03
C GLU A 59 4.04 2.34 9.39
N ALA A 60 3.62 1.32 8.65
CA ALA A 60 2.39 0.58 8.97
C ALA A 60 2.47 -0.11 10.35
N ALA A 61 3.60 -0.72 10.68
CA ALA A 61 3.83 -1.38 11.98
C ALA A 61 3.86 -0.36 13.13
N ARG A 62 4.53 0.79 12.93
CA ARG A 62 4.59 1.89 13.91
C ARG A 62 3.20 2.42 14.25
N VAL A 63 2.36 2.67 13.23
CA VAL A 63 0.98 3.18 13.43
C VAL A 63 0.11 2.17 14.20
N ARG A 64 0.41 0.87 14.13
CA ARG A 64 -0.27 -0.19 14.89
C ARG A 64 0.33 -0.45 16.28
N GLY A 65 1.42 0.21 16.66
CA GLY A 65 2.09 0.03 17.95
C GLY A 65 2.87 -1.28 18.07
N TRP A 66 3.36 -1.82 16.94
CA TRP A 66 4.13 -3.07 16.89
C TRP A 66 5.66 -2.85 16.97
N LEU A 67 6.10 -1.61 17.19
CA LEU A 67 7.49 -1.17 17.37
C LEU A 67 7.62 -0.38 18.68
#